data_AF-A0A431I8R0-F1
#
_entry.id   AF-A0A431I8R0-F1
#
_cell.length_a   1.000
_cell.length_b   1.000
_cell.length_c   1.000
_cell.angle_alpha   90.00
_cell.angle_beta   90.00
_cell.angle_gamma   90.00
#
_symmetry.space_group_name_H-M   'P 1'
#
loop_
_entity.id
_entity.type
_entity.pdbx_description
1 polymer ?
#
loop_
_entity_poly.entity_id
_entity_poly.type
_entity_poly.pdbx_seq_one_letter_code
_entity_poly.pdbx_strand_id
1 'polypeptide(L)'
;MTASLKPLGNFLVRYGVDNSADFGDVATKVVPVKGSGVFSVIGTPVVWVAASSAFEPYVAQTLTGLTSVLPDQAPIAFIVGNGAGYGINDGDVTLSSTATNLTVLFRGDCSVVETGIAWGASSDPQKAAFRVQAEKQGIKIVQSAASVTPSFI
;
A
#
# COMPACT_ATOMS: atom_id res chain seq x y z
N MET A 1 23.90 3.37 -5.04
CA MET A 1 22.56 3.10 -5.61
C MET A 1 21.64 4.18 -5.08
N THR A 2 21.18 5.08 -5.94
CA THR A 2 20.36 6.23 -5.54
C THR A 2 18.92 5.75 -5.42
N ALA A 3 18.38 5.72 -4.19
CA ALA A 3 16.99 5.38 -3.94
C ALA A 3 16.11 6.44 -4.63
N SER A 4 15.25 6.01 -5.56
CA SER A 4 14.30 6.89 -6.23
C SER A 4 13.12 7.13 -5.28
N LEU A 5 13.03 8.34 -4.73
CA LEU A 5 11.93 8.75 -3.86
C LEU A 5 10.64 8.77 -4.67
N LYS A 6 9.70 7.86 -4.35
CA LYS A 6 8.40 7.82 -4.99
C LYS A 6 7.46 8.85 -4.34
N PRO A 7 6.97 9.87 -5.07
CA PRO A 7 6.01 10.82 -4.52
C PRO A 7 4.64 10.16 -4.35
N LEU A 8 3.94 10.48 -3.26
CA LEU A 8 2.58 9.96 -2.98
C LEU A 8 1.58 10.23 -4.11
N GLY A 9 1.69 11.36 -4.80
CA GLY A 9 0.79 11.71 -5.91
C GLY A 9 0.85 10.73 -7.08
N ASN A 10 1.93 9.95 -7.22
CA ASN A 10 2.02 8.89 -8.22
C ASN A 10 1.42 7.56 -7.73
N PHE A 11 1.06 7.47 -6.45
CA PHE A 11 0.51 6.27 -5.82
C PHE A 11 -0.99 6.41 -5.53
N LEU A 12 -1.44 7.54 -4.98
CA LEU A 12 -2.82 7.78 -4.59
C LEU A 12 -3.49 8.81 -5.52
N VAL A 13 -4.61 8.45 -6.11
CA VAL A 13 -5.45 9.34 -6.93
C VAL A 13 -6.83 9.44 -6.29
N ARG A 14 -7.36 10.66 -6.14
CA ARG A 14 -8.75 10.91 -5.74
C ARG A 14 -9.49 11.55 -6.91
N TYR A 15 -10.69 11.07 -7.22
CA TYR A 15 -11.62 11.77 -8.11
C TYR A 15 -12.34 12.84 -7.29
N GLY A 16 -12.01 14.11 -7.51
CA GLY A 16 -12.65 15.25 -6.84
C GLY A 16 -11.67 16.39 -6.57
N VAL A 17 -12.08 17.60 -6.95
CA VAL A 17 -11.34 18.87 -6.79
C VAL A 17 -11.09 19.16 -5.30
N ASP A 18 -9.83 19.08 -4.88
CA ASP A 18 -9.12 20.09 -4.07
C ASP A 18 -7.85 19.47 -3.49
N ASN A 19 -6.72 19.90 -4.06
CA ASN A 19 -5.38 19.41 -3.78
C ASN A 19 -4.78 20.01 -2.48
N SER A 20 -5.62 20.31 -1.49
CA SER A 20 -5.18 20.89 -0.22
C SER A 20 -6.21 20.67 0.89
N ALA A 21 -5.76 20.01 1.95
CA ALA A 21 -6.22 20.08 3.34
C ALA A 21 -7.11 18.99 3.94
N ASP A 22 -7.92 18.19 3.21
CA ASP A 22 -8.74 17.17 3.89
C ASP A 22 -8.60 15.76 3.29
N PHE A 23 -7.58 15.03 3.75
CA PHE A 23 -7.49 13.56 3.67
C PHE A 23 -8.47 12.86 4.64
N GLY A 24 -9.59 13.51 5.00
CA GLY A 24 -10.50 13.10 6.07
C GLY A 24 -11.19 11.73 5.90
N ASP A 25 -11.14 11.14 4.71
CA ASP A 25 -11.85 9.88 4.39
C ASP A 25 -10.93 8.66 4.20
N VAL A 26 -9.61 8.81 4.38
CA VAL A 26 -8.66 7.69 4.33
C VAL A 26 -8.17 7.32 5.72
N ALA A 27 -8.42 6.07 6.11
CA ALA A 27 -7.99 5.53 7.39
C ALA A 27 -6.53 5.11 7.31
N THR A 28 -5.69 5.85 8.04
CA THR A 28 -4.26 5.56 8.19
C THR A 28 -3.90 5.27 9.64
N LYS A 29 -2.88 4.44 9.85
CA LYS A 29 -2.37 4.13 11.19
C LYS A 29 -0.90 3.74 11.13
N VAL A 30 -0.15 4.07 12.18
CA VAL A 30 1.20 3.53 12.37
C VAL A 30 1.09 2.10 12.89
N VAL A 31 1.70 1.16 12.19
CA VAL A 31 1.69 -0.27 12.54
C VAL A 31 3.10 -0.85 12.55
N PRO A 32 3.34 -1.90 13.35
CA PRO A 32 4.57 -2.66 13.27
C PRO A 32 4.59 -3.45 11.96
N VAL A 33 5.64 -3.24 11.16
CA VAL A 33 5.91 -3.99 9.94
C VAL A 33 7.21 -4.79 10.11
N LYS A 34 7.16 -6.09 9.83
CA LYS A 34 8.29 -7.01 9.80
C LYS A 34 8.50 -7.55 8.40
N GLY A 35 9.66 -8.11 8.14
CA GLY A 35 9.94 -8.75 6.85
C GLY A 35 11.41 -9.08 6.69
N SER A 36 11.83 -9.28 5.44
CA SER A 36 13.23 -9.49 5.10
C SER A 36 13.52 -8.81 3.78
N GLY A 37 14.45 -7.85 3.80
CA GLY A 37 14.91 -7.15 2.60
C GLY A 37 14.62 -5.66 2.62
N VAL A 38 14.91 -5.01 1.49
CA VAL A 38 14.74 -3.58 1.30
C VAL A 38 13.44 -3.33 0.55
N PHE A 39 12.58 -2.48 1.09
CA PHE A 39 11.26 -2.17 0.54
C PHE A 39 11.06 -0.66 0.43
N SER A 40 10.25 -0.26 -0.55
CA SER A 40 9.83 1.12 -0.62
C SER A 40 8.85 1.44 0.50
N VAL A 41 9.06 2.60 1.14
CA VAL A 41 8.18 3.12 2.20
C VAL A 41 6.78 3.49 1.67
N ILE A 42 6.62 3.65 0.36
CA ILE A 42 5.33 3.96 -0.25
C ILE A 42 4.98 2.92 -1.31
N GLY A 43 3.76 2.40 -1.24
CA GLY A 43 3.16 1.53 -2.24
C GLY A 43 3.48 0.05 -2.10
N THR A 44 4.15 -0.35 -1.01
CA THR A 44 4.32 -1.76 -0.68
C THR A 44 3.00 -2.30 -0.09
N PRO A 45 2.40 -3.35 -0.68
CA PRO A 45 1.25 -4.03 -0.09
C PRO A 45 1.71 -4.87 1.10
N VAL A 46 0.96 -4.80 2.20
CA VAL A 46 1.22 -5.57 3.42
C VAL A 46 -0.01 -6.30 3.91
N VAL A 47 0.21 -7.40 4.60
CA VAL A 47 -0.82 -8.27 5.18
C VAL A 47 -0.51 -8.53 6.65
N TRP A 48 -1.54 -8.59 7.48
CA TRP A 48 -1.40 -8.95 8.88
C TRP A 48 -1.05 -10.43 9.04
N VAL A 49 0.02 -10.73 9.77
CA VAL A 49 0.45 -12.09 10.10
C VAL A 49 0.40 -12.27 11.62
N ALA A 50 -0.62 -13.00 12.08
CA ALA A 50 -0.88 -13.17 13.52
C ALA A 50 0.30 -13.80 14.27
N ALA A 51 0.96 -14.79 13.67
CA ALA A 51 2.15 -15.44 14.24
C ALA A 51 3.30 -14.45 14.51
N SER A 52 3.44 -13.43 13.66
CA SER A 52 4.45 -12.39 13.78
C SER A 52 4.00 -11.19 14.61
N SER A 53 2.69 -11.12 14.91
CA SER A 53 2.02 -9.97 15.52
C SER A 53 2.39 -8.64 14.84
N ALA A 54 2.52 -8.69 13.51
CA ALA A 54 2.96 -7.58 12.68
C ALA A 54 2.36 -7.69 11.27
N PHE A 55 2.38 -6.57 10.55
CA PHE A 55 2.20 -6.59 9.11
C PHE A 55 3.47 -7.06 8.42
N GLU A 56 3.33 -7.81 7.33
CA GLU A 56 4.43 -8.26 6.50
C GLU A 56 4.17 -7.93 5.03
N PRO A 57 5.23 -7.67 4.22
CA PRO A 57 5.09 -7.54 2.78
C PRO A 57 4.33 -8.70 2.16
N TYR A 58 3.37 -8.37 1.31
CA TYR A 58 2.53 -9.37 0.65
C TYR A 58 3.33 -10.09 -0.46
N VAL A 59 3.48 -11.40 -0.29
CA VAL A 59 4.25 -12.31 -1.16
C VAL A 59 3.54 -13.65 -1.38
N ALA A 60 2.20 -13.66 -1.41
CA ALA A 60 1.30 -14.83 -1.55
C ALA A 60 0.68 -15.40 -0.26
N GLN A 61 0.62 -14.64 0.82
CA GLN A 61 -0.09 -15.09 2.02
C GLN A 61 -1.59 -15.30 1.73
N THR A 62 -2.20 -16.28 2.38
CA THR A 62 -3.65 -16.52 2.26
C THR A 62 -4.42 -15.40 2.96
N LEU A 63 -5.31 -14.72 2.24
CA LEU A 63 -6.07 -13.57 2.77
C LEU A 63 -7.40 -13.96 3.44
N THR A 64 -7.88 -15.19 3.21
CA THR A 64 -9.17 -15.67 3.72
C THR A 64 -9.15 -15.83 5.24
N GLY A 65 -10.13 -15.22 5.91
CA GLY A 65 -10.29 -15.36 7.37
C GLY A 65 -9.26 -14.62 8.21
N LEU A 66 -8.41 -13.78 7.60
CA LEU A 66 -7.48 -12.94 8.33
C LEU A 66 -8.19 -11.78 9.04
N THR A 67 -7.75 -11.49 10.25
CA THR A 67 -8.20 -10.36 11.06
C THR A 67 -6.99 -9.68 11.70
N SER A 68 -6.87 -8.36 11.56
CA SER A 68 -5.77 -7.60 12.15
C SER A 68 -6.16 -6.84 13.41
N VAL A 69 -5.18 -6.15 14.01
CA VAL A 69 -5.36 -5.18 15.11
C VAL A 69 -5.82 -3.79 14.64
N LEU A 70 -6.03 -3.61 13.34
CA LEU A 70 -6.59 -2.37 12.79
C LEU A 70 -8.09 -2.28 13.08
N PRO A 71 -8.67 -1.06 13.07
CA PRO A 71 -10.12 -0.89 13.11
C PRO A 71 -10.81 -1.79 12.08
N ASP A 72 -11.94 -2.38 12.49
CA ASP A 72 -12.73 -3.34 11.70
C ASP A 72 -11.93 -4.54 11.17
N GLN A 73 -10.82 -4.85 11.85
CA GLN A 73 -10.01 -6.04 11.63
C GLN A 73 -9.41 -6.12 10.21
N ALA A 74 -9.23 -4.97 9.54
CA ALA A 74 -8.72 -4.85 8.18
C ALA A 74 -7.43 -5.67 7.95
N PRO A 75 -7.45 -6.77 7.18
CA PRO A 75 -6.33 -7.71 7.13
C PRO A 75 -5.17 -7.28 6.22
N ILE A 76 -5.41 -6.37 5.27
CA ILE A 76 -4.38 -5.84 4.38
C ILE A 76 -4.30 -4.33 4.46
N ALA A 77 -3.17 -3.77 4.06
CA ALA A 77 -2.95 -2.34 3.95
C ALA A 77 -1.88 -2.03 2.91
N PHE A 78 -1.70 -0.75 2.59
CA PHE A 78 -0.58 -0.25 1.81
C PHE A 78 0.29 0.64 2.67
N ILE A 79 1.62 0.49 2.59
CA ILE A 79 2.52 1.45 3.24
C ILE A 79 2.44 2.78 2.48
N VAL A 80 2.24 3.87 3.20
CA VAL A 80 2.05 5.24 2.65
C VAL A 80 2.93 6.26 3.36
N GLY A 81 3.85 5.82 4.20
CA GLY A 81 4.78 6.69 4.89
C GLY A 81 5.57 5.95 5.96
N ASN A 82 6.57 6.63 6.52
CA ASN A 82 7.34 6.12 7.66
C ASN A 82 6.56 6.26 8.98
N GLY A 83 7.20 5.95 10.11
CA GLY A 83 6.59 6.08 11.45
C GLY A 83 6.30 7.52 11.90
N ALA A 84 6.79 8.55 11.18
CA ALA A 84 6.52 9.95 11.48
C ALA A 84 5.19 10.44 10.87
N GLY A 85 4.64 9.72 9.88
CA GLY A 85 3.30 10.00 9.37
C GLY A 85 3.10 9.70 7.89
N TYR A 86 1.89 10.00 7.42
CA TYR A 86 1.48 9.83 6.04
C TYR A 86 2.29 10.73 5.10
N GLY A 87 2.78 10.15 4.01
CA GLY A 87 3.51 10.85 2.95
C GLY A 87 4.96 11.18 3.20
N ILE A 88 5.47 10.83 4.37
CA ILE A 88 6.88 11.00 4.69
C ILE A 88 7.64 9.81 4.13
N ASN A 89 8.55 10.10 3.19
CA ASN A 89 9.38 9.12 2.51
C ASN A 89 10.85 9.59 2.54
N ASP A 90 11.58 9.11 3.54
CA ASP A 90 13.01 9.44 3.71
C ASP A 90 13.92 8.49 2.93
N GLY A 91 13.35 7.57 2.13
CA GLY A 91 14.07 6.53 1.38
C GLY A 91 13.51 5.14 1.61
N ASP A 92 14.19 4.13 1.05
CA ASP A 92 13.81 2.73 1.25
C ASP A 92 14.06 2.28 2.69
N VAL A 93 13.20 1.39 3.18
CA VAL A 93 13.29 0.80 4.53
C VAL A 93 13.81 -0.62 4.45
N THR A 94 14.80 -0.95 5.28
CA THR A 94 15.23 -2.34 5.47
C THR A 94 14.37 -2.99 6.54
N LEU A 95 13.56 -3.98 6.16
CA LEU A 95 12.75 -4.76 7.08
C LEU A 95 13.53 -5.96 7.59
N SER A 96 13.30 -6.31 8.86
CA SER A 96 13.89 -7.46 9.53
C SER A 96 12.86 -8.16 10.41
N SER A 97 13.30 -9.15 11.20
CA SER A 97 12.50 -9.76 12.26
C SER A 97 12.12 -8.76 13.37
N THR A 98 12.90 -7.69 13.54
CA THR A 98 12.55 -6.56 14.39
C THR A 98 11.53 -5.69 13.68
N ALA A 99 10.43 -5.39 14.37
CA ALA A 99 9.37 -4.56 13.81
C ALA A 99 9.84 -3.11 13.60
N THR A 100 9.54 -2.58 12.42
CA THR A 100 9.69 -1.16 12.08
C THR A 100 8.31 -0.53 12.02
N ASN A 101 8.12 0.59 12.71
CA ASN A 101 6.85 1.31 12.68
C ASN A 101 6.72 2.10 11.38
N LEU A 102 5.68 1.80 10.59
CA LEU A 102 5.39 2.46 9.32
C LEU A 102 3.92 2.88 9.27
N THR A 103 3.62 3.95 8.52
CA THR A 103 2.25 4.42 8.33
C THR A 103 1.61 3.67 7.19
N VAL A 104 0.46 3.04 7.44
CA VAL A 104 -0.29 2.28 6.44
C VAL A 104 -1.66 2.88 6.18
N LEU A 105 -2.11 2.80 4.94
CA LEU A 105 -3.47 3.04 4.47
C LEU A 105 -4.22 1.71 4.45
N PHE A 106 -5.25 1.58 5.26
CA PHE A 106 -5.98 0.32 5.40
C PHE A 106 -7.46 0.40 5.01
N ARG A 107 -7.98 1.61 4.80
CA ARG A 107 -9.34 1.84 4.32
C ARG A 107 -9.50 3.25 3.79
N GLY A 108 -10.52 3.45 2.95
CA GLY A 108 -11.03 4.77 2.55
C GLY A 108 -11.49 4.74 1.11
N ASP A 109 -12.41 5.63 0.73
CA ASP A 109 -12.84 5.78 -0.67
C ASP A 109 -11.74 6.49 -1.47
N CYS A 110 -10.73 5.71 -1.82
CA CYS A 110 -9.53 6.18 -2.49
C CYS A 110 -9.14 5.22 -3.60
N SER A 111 -8.39 5.73 -4.57
CA SER A 111 -7.82 4.91 -5.63
C SER A 111 -6.31 4.86 -5.53
N VAL A 112 -5.75 3.66 -5.62
CA VAL A 112 -4.32 3.42 -5.72
C VAL A 112 -3.99 3.08 -7.17
N VAL A 113 -2.98 3.75 -7.73
CA VAL A 113 -2.52 3.50 -9.10
C VAL A 113 -1.69 2.21 -9.14
N GLU A 114 -1.98 1.29 -10.06
CA GLU A 114 -1.32 -0.02 -10.09
C GLU A 114 0.19 0.07 -10.36
N THR A 115 0.64 1.02 -11.19
CA THR A 115 2.08 1.35 -11.37
C THR A 115 2.72 1.92 -10.10
N GLY A 116 1.88 2.38 -9.17
CA GLY A 116 2.18 2.79 -7.82
C GLY A 116 2.62 1.63 -6.90
N ILE A 117 2.21 0.40 -7.18
CA ILE A 117 2.30 -0.71 -6.22
C ILE A 117 3.57 -1.53 -6.43
N ALA A 118 4.33 -1.73 -5.35
CA ALA A 118 5.49 -2.61 -5.33
C ALA A 118 5.08 -4.05 -4.99
N TRP A 119 4.51 -4.77 -5.97
CA TRP A 119 4.00 -6.15 -5.79
C TRP A 119 5.05 -7.22 -5.43
N GLY A 120 6.34 -6.89 -5.55
CA GLY A 120 7.43 -7.84 -5.34
C GLY A 120 7.31 -9.05 -6.26
N ALA A 121 7.47 -10.25 -5.69
CA ALA A 121 7.39 -11.53 -6.40
C ALA A 121 5.95 -12.10 -6.52
N SER A 122 4.92 -11.33 -6.19
CA SER A 122 3.53 -11.80 -6.24
C SER A 122 3.09 -12.15 -7.66
N SER A 123 2.46 -13.30 -7.85
CA SER A 123 1.85 -13.75 -9.11
C SER A 123 0.50 -13.08 -9.37
N ASP A 124 0.00 -13.14 -10.60
CA ASP A 124 -1.26 -12.48 -10.97
C ASP A 124 -2.49 -12.98 -10.19
N PRO A 125 -2.66 -14.28 -9.89
CA PRO A 125 -3.73 -14.74 -9.00
C PRO A 125 -3.65 -14.11 -7.60
N GLN A 126 -2.44 -13.89 -7.08
CA GLN A 126 -2.22 -13.30 -5.76
C GLN A 126 -2.54 -11.80 -5.77
N LYS A 127 -2.15 -11.08 -6.84
CA LYS A 127 -2.53 -9.67 -7.03
C LYS A 127 -4.05 -9.53 -7.14
N ALA A 128 -4.71 -10.45 -7.84
CA ALA A 128 -6.17 -10.47 -7.95
C ALA A 128 -6.86 -10.70 -6.60
N ALA A 129 -6.36 -11.64 -5.79
CA ALA A 129 -6.88 -11.85 -4.44
C ALA A 129 -6.72 -10.60 -3.55
N PHE A 130 -5.57 -9.93 -3.62
CA PHE A 130 -5.32 -8.69 -2.89
C PHE A 130 -6.25 -7.56 -3.33
N ARG A 131 -6.47 -7.40 -4.65
CA ARG A 131 -7.43 -6.43 -5.22
C ARG A 131 -8.83 -6.62 -4.67
N VAL A 132 -9.34 -7.86 -4.71
CA VAL A 132 -10.68 -8.18 -4.19
C VAL A 132 -10.80 -7.83 -2.70
N GLN A 133 -9.74 -8.06 -1.93
CA GLN A 133 -9.72 -7.69 -0.52
C GLN A 133 -9.63 -6.17 -0.31
N ALA A 134 -8.88 -5.46 -1.14
CA ALA A 134 -8.73 -4.00 -1.08
C ALA A 134 -10.07 -3.31 -1.36
N GLU A 135 -10.84 -3.82 -2.33
CA GLU A 135 -12.17 -3.33 -2.67
C GLU A 135 -13.16 -3.49 -1.52
N LYS A 136 -13.12 -4.61 -0.78
CA LYS A 136 -13.92 -4.79 0.45
C LYS A 136 -13.56 -3.77 1.53
N GLN A 137 -12.35 -3.22 1.48
CA GLN A 137 -11.86 -2.17 2.38
C GLN A 137 -12.06 -0.76 1.80
N GLY A 138 -12.78 -0.62 0.68
CA GLY A 138 -13.09 0.65 0.02
C GLY A 138 -11.97 1.19 -0.88
N ILE A 139 -10.83 0.49 -0.97
CA ILE A 139 -9.67 0.93 -1.74
C ILE A 139 -9.77 0.35 -3.15
N LYS A 140 -9.89 1.21 -4.16
CA LYS A 140 -9.92 0.82 -5.57
C LYS A 140 -8.50 0.78 -6.11
N ILE A 141 -8.14 -0.23 -6.89
CA ILE A 141 -6.86 -0.26 -7.60
C ILE A 141 -7.12 0.06 -9.07
N VAL A 142 -6.62 1.19 -9.54
CA VAL A 142 -6.83 1.68 -10.90
C VAL A 142 -5.61 1.39 -11.77
N GLN A 143 -5.85 0.91 -12.98
CA GLN A 143 -4.79 0.75 -13.97
C GLN A 143 -4.43 2.11 -14.55
N SER A 144 -3.14 2.38 -14.73
CA SER A 144 -2.71 3.50 -15.56
C SER A 144 -3.10 3.21 -17.01
N ALA A 145 -3.83 4.13 -17.65
CA ALA A 145 -4.12 4.00 -19.08
C ALA A 145 -2.80 3.97 -19.87
N ALA A 146 -2.70 3.07 -20.86
CA ALA A 146 -1.60 3.11 -21.82
C ALA A 146 -1.64 4.46 -22.55
N SER A 147 -0.49 5.10 -22.77
CA SER A 147 -0.45 6.29 -23.62
C SER A 147 -0.93 5.91 -25.01
N VAL A 148 -2.02 6.52 -25.47
CA VAL A 148 -2.44 6.39 -26.86
C VAL A 148 -1.53 7.30 -27.67
N THR A 149 -0.60 6.73 -28.44
CA THR A 149 0.18 7.49 -29.42
C THR A 149 -0.75 7.86 -30.58
N PRO A 150 -1.07 9.14 -30.80
CA PRO A 150 -1.87 9.53 -31.96
C PRO A 150 -1.06 9.27 -33.23
N SER A 151 -1.59 8.47 -34.15
CA SER A 151 -1.04 8.36 -35.50
C SER A 151 -1.82 9.32 -36.40
N PHE A 152 -1.12 10.26 -37.04
CA PHE A 152 -1.68 10.99 -38.17
C PHE A 152 -1.53 10.10 -39.41
N ILE A 153 -2.61 9.94 -40.17
CA ILE A 153 -2.58 9.38 -41.53
C ILE A 153 -2.37 10.54 -42.49
#